data_AF-A0A2W6EQZ1-F1
#
_entry.id   AF-A0A2W6EQZ1-F1
#
_cell.length_a   1.000
_cell.length_b   1.000
_cell.length_c   1.000
_cell.angle_alpha   90.00
_cell.angle_beta   90.00
_cell.angle_gamma   90.00
#
_symmetry.space_group_name_H-M   'P 1'
#
loop_
_entity.id
_entity.type
_entity.pdbx_description
1 polymer ?
#
loop_
_entity_poly.entity_id
_entity_poly.type
_entity_poly.pdbx_seq_one_letter_code
_entity_poly.pdbx_strand_id
1 'polypeptide(L)'
;MTTTVEAQFDEVVAHDRRIEPRDWMPEAYRKTMVRQISQHAHSEIIGMQPEGKWISSAPSLRRKAILLAKVQDEAGHGLYLYSAAETLGVDRSDLTQRLINGTQKYSSIFNYPTLTFADVGVIGWLVDGAAICNQVPL
;
A
#
# COMPACT_ATOMS: atom_id res chain seq x y z
N MET A 1 -7.48 34.96 -6.13
CA MET A 1 -8.69 34.54 -6.85
C MET A 1 -8.47 33.10 -7.25
N THR A 2 -9.29 32.17 -6.78
CA THR A 2 -9.27 30.78 -7.24
C THR A 2 -9.62 30.75 -8.73
N THR A 3 -8.86 29.97 -9.50
CA THR A 3 -9.17 29.74 -10.92
C THR A 3 -10.44 28.91 -11.06
N THR A 4 -11.13 29.00 -12.20
CA THR A 4 -12.40 28.27 -12.41
C THR A 4 -12.26 26.76 -12.25
N VAL A 5 -11.10 26.18 -12.60
CA VAL A 5 -10.83 24.74 -12.47
C VAL A 5 -10.56 24.32 -11.02
N GLU A 6 -9.93 25.17 -10.20
CA GLU A 6 -9.76 24.92 -8.76
C GLU A 6 -11.11 24.88 -8.06
N ALA A 7 -12.01 25.83 -8.36
CA ALA A 7 -13.35 25.84 -7.80
C ALA A 7 -14.17 24.59 -8.19
N GLN A 8 -14.00 24.09 -9.42
CA GLN A 8 -14.64 22.84 -9.87
C GLN A 8 -14.12 21.64 -9.09
N PHE A 9 -12.82 21.52 -8.87
CA PHE A 9 -12.25 20.46 -8.06
C PHE A 9 -12.80 20.48 -6.62
N ASP A 10 -12.82 21.67 -6.00
CA ASP A 10 -13.37 21.83 -4.65
C ASP A 10 -14.84 21.43 -4.57
N GLU A 11 -15.63 21.74 -5.60
CA GLU A 11 -17.04 21.33 -5.70
C GLU A 11 -17.20 19.81 -5.87
N VAL A 12 -16.31 19.15 -6.62
CA VAL A 12 -16.33 17.68 -6.75
C VAL A 12 -16.06 17.03 -5.39
N VAL A 13 -15.04 17.51 -4.67
CA VAL A 13 -14.70 17.02 -3.32
C VAL A 13 -15.82 17.30 -2.32
N ALA A 14 -16.39 18.51 -2.31
CA ALA A 14 -17.44 18.90 -1.36
C ALA A 14 -18.76 18.13 -1.52
N HIS A 15 -18.98 17.47 -2.67
CA HIS A 15 -20.14 16.64 -2.93
C HIS A 15 -19.81 15.14 -2.89
N ASP A 16 -18.68 14.75 -2.29
CA ASP A 16 -18.22 13.36 -2.17
C ASP A 16 -18.17 12.62 -3.52
N ARG A 17 -17.92 13.36 -4.61
CA ARG A 17 -17.76 12.79 -5.95
C ARG A 17 -16.31 12.32 -6.15
N ARG A 18 -16.15 11.28 -6.96
CA ARG A 18 -14.82 10.71 -7.24
C ARG A 18 -14.04 11.59 -8.21
N ILE A 19 -12.73 11.70 -7.95
CA ILE A 19 -11.75 12.21 -8.91
C ILE A 19 -11.26 11.03 -9.74
N GLU A 20 -11.45 11.09 -11.05
CA GLU A 20 -11.00 10.08 -12.00
C GLU A 20 -9.70 10.50 -12.71
N PRO A 21 -8.94 9.56 -13.32
CA PRO A 21 -7.60 9.86 -13.87
C PRO A 21 -7.54 10.97 -14.93
N ARG A 22 -8.64 11.19 -15.65
CA ARG A 22 -8.76 12.22 -16.71
C ARG A 22 -9.18 13.58 -16.18
N ASP A 23 -9.62 13.65 -14.93
CA ASP A 23 -10.09 14.89 -14.35
C ASP A 23 -8.91 15.81 -14.06
N TRP A 24 -9.16 17.11 -14.18
CA TRP A 24 -8.21 18.09 -13.67
C TRP A 24 -8.14 17.96 -12.14
N MET A 25 -6.93 18.02 -11.60
CA MET A 25 -6.67 18.04 -10.17
C MET A 25 -5.45 18.90 -9.87
N PRO A 26 -5.37 19.54 -8.69
CA PRO A 26 -4.19 20.31 -8.30
C PRO A 26 -2.92 19.46 -8.35
N GLU A 27 -1.81 20.03 -8.81
CA GLU A 27 -0.53 19.30 -8.91
C GLU A 27 -0.04 18.80 -7.54
N ALA A 28 -0.26 19.58 -6.49
CA ALA A 28 0.04 19.18 -5.11
C ALA A 28 -0.81 17.99 -4.64
N TYR A 29 -2.07 17.92 -5.07
CA TYR A 29 -2.96 16.78 -4.81
C TYR A 29 -2.45 15.54 -5.52
N ARG A 30 -2.18 15.62 -6.83
CA ARG A 30 -1.62 14.52 -7.63
C ARG A 30 -0.33 13.97 -7.02
N LYS A 31 0.63 14.84 -6.70
CA LYS A 31 1.90 14.45 -6.06
C LYS A 31 1.69 13.76 -4.71
N THR A 32 0.74 14.23 -3.91
CA THR A 32 0.45 13.64 -2.60
C THR A 32 -0.21 12.28 -2.74
N MET A 33 -1.14 12.11 -3.69
CA MET A 33 -1.77 10.83 -3.99
C MET A 33 -0.74 9.82 -4.52
N VAL A 34 0.11 10.22 -5.47
CA VAL A 34 1.23 9.39 -5.95
C VAL A 34 2.09 8.94 -4.77
N ARG A 35 2.48 9.87 -3.90
CA ARG A 35 3.31 9.55 -2.71
C ARG A 35 2.61 8.56 -1.79
N GLN A 36 1.34 8.74 -1.49
CA GLN A 36 0.63 7.85 -0.57
C GLN A 36 0.38 6.47 -1.18
N ILE A 37 -0.18 6.40 -2.38
CA ILE A 37 -0.51 5.14 -3.06
C ILE A 37 0.76 4.33 -3.34
N SER A 38 1.84 4.99 -3.79
CA SER A 38 3.10 4.26 -4.05
C SER A 38 3.71 3.71 -2.76
N GLN A 39 3.72 4.50 -1.66
CA GLN A 39 4.24 4.02 -0.38
C GLN A 39 3.35 2.95 0.25
N HIS A 40 2.05 2.96 -0.05
CA HIS A 40 1.16 1.86 0.25
C HIS A 40 1.57 0.61 -0.53
N ALA A 41 1.74 0.70 -1.85
CA ALA A 41 2.20 -0.41 -2.68
C ALA A 41 3.56 -0.97 -2.19
N HIS A 42 4.49 -0.08 -1.84
CA HIS A 42 5.78 -0.46 -1.26
C HIS A 42 5.61 -1.24 0.04
N SER A 43 4.61 -0.86 0.86
CA SER A 43 4.32 -1.54 2.13
C SER A 43 3.84 -2.96 1.91
N GLU A 44 2.99 -3.21 0.91
CA GLU A 44 2.58 -4.58 0.55
C GLU A 44 3.80 -5.44 0.14
N ILE A 45 4.69 -4.91 -0.71
CA ILE A 45 5.87 -5.64 -1.19
C ILE A 45 6.88 -5.92 -0.07
N ILE A 46 7.14 -4.96 0.81
CA ILE A 46 8.10 -5.14 1.90
C ILE A 46 7.50 -6.00 3.02
N GLY A 47 6.18 -5.96 3.24
CA GLY A 47 5.48 -6.76 4.24
C GLY A 47 5.60 -8.27 4.04
N MET A 48 5.73 -8.70 2.79
CA MET A 48 5.96 -10.10 2.45
C MET A 48 7.24 -10.68 3.06
N GLN A 49 8.26 -9.87 3.37
CA GLN A 49 9.59 -10.35 3.81
C GLN A 49 9.59 -10.96 5.23
N PRO A 50 9.11 -10.26 6.30
CA PRO A 50 9.06 -10.84 7.64
C PRO A 50 8.23 -12.12 7.71
N GLU A 51 7.09 -12.17 7.02
CA GLU A 51 6.23 -13.36 6.98
C GLU A 51 6.78 -14.46 6.07
N GLY A 52 7.34 -14.07 4.92
CA GLY A 52 7.96 -14.98 3.95
C GLY A 52 9.09 -15.83 4.55
N LYS A 53 9.85 -15.27 5.50
CA LYS A 53 10.89 -15.97 6.26
C LYS A 53 10.38 -17.25 6.95
N TRP A 54 9.10 -17.30 7.33
CA TRP A 54 8.50 -18.41 8.07
C TRP A 54 7.78 -19.43 7.18
N ILE A 55 7.63 -19.19 5.88
CA ILE A 55 6.91 -20.11 4.96
C ILE A 55 7.48 -21.52 5.01
N SER A 56 8.81 -21.68 4.95
CA SER A 56 9.44 -23.00 4.97
C SER A 56 9.29 -23.72 6.31
N SER A 57 9.22 -22.95 7.41
CA SER A 57 9.32 -23.42 8.79
C SER A 57 7.98 -23.36 9.57
N ALA A 58 6.86 -23.10 8.88
CA ALA A 58 5.54 -23.09 9.52
C ALA A 58 5.24 -24.45 10.20
N PRO A 59 4.66 -24.45 11.43
CA PRO A 59 4.58 -25.62 12.31
C PRO A 59 3.59 -26.69 11.86
N SER A 60 2.80 -26.43 10.81
CA SER A 60 1.90 -27.41 10.19
C SER A 60 1.65 -27.05 8.73
N LEU A 61 1.28 -28.04 7.92
CA LEU A 61 0.88 -27.82 6.52
C LEU A 61 -0.33 -26.88 6.40
N ARG A 62 -1.28 -26.95 7.33
CA ARG A 62 -2.42 -26.03 7.38
C ARG A 62 -1.96 -24.58 7.51
N ARG A 63 -1.07 -24.29 8.47
CA ARG A 63 -0.56 -22.93 8.68
C ARG A 63 0.35 -22.48 7.53
N LYS A 64 1.13 -23.39 6.96
CA LYS A 64 1.95 -23.12 5.77
C LYS A 64 1.09 -22.69 4.57
N ALA A 65 0.01 -23.42 4.29
CA ALA A 65 -0.90 -23.10 3.19
C ALA A 65 -1.58 -21.73 3.37
N ILE A 66 -2.05 -21.41 4.58
CA ILE A 66 -2.65 -20.11 4.88
C ILE A 66 -1.64 -18.97 4.71
N LEU A 67 -0.43 -19.13 5.23
CA LEU A 67 0.62 -18.12 5.11
C LEU A 67 1.04 -17.89 3.65
N LEU A 68 1.14 -18.96 2.86
CA LEU A 68 1.41 -18.86 1.42
C LEU A 68 0.32 -18.06 0.69
N ALA A 69 -0.95 -18.35 0.98
CA ALA A 69 -2.07 -17.63 0.38
C ALA A 69 -2.03 -16.14 0.76
N LYS A 70 -1.80 -15.82 2.04
CA LYS A 70 -1.68 -14.44 2.52
C LYS A 70 -0.57 -13.66 1.79
N VAL A 71 0.64 -14.21 1.76
CA VAL A 71 1.79 -13.55 1.11
C VAL A 71 1.58 -13.42 -0.41
N GLN A 72 0.88 -14.39 -1.04
CA GLN A 72 0.47 -14.28 -2.44
C GLN A 72 -0.50 -13.12 -2.65
N ASP A 73 -1.49 -12.96 -1.77
CA ASP A 73 -2.49 -11.88 -1.86
C ASP A 73 -1.83 -10.50 -1.67
N GLU A 74 -0.87 -10.35 -0.76
CA GLU A 74 -0.07 -9.11 -0.60
C GLU A 74 0.64 -8.70 -1.88
N ALA A 75 1.22 -9.67 -2.61
CA ALA A 75 1.81 -9.39 -3.92
C ALA A 75 0.75 -8.85 -4.90
N GLY A 76 -0.44 -9.45 -4.91
CA GLY A 76 -1.59 -8.99 -5.70
C GLY A 76 -2.05 -7.57 -5.31
N HIS A 77 -2.14 -7.28 -4.02
CA HIS A 77 -2.49 -5.95 -3.52
C HIS A 77 -1.46 -4.90 -3.93
N GLY A 78 -0.17 -5.22 -3.85
CA GLY A 78 0.91 -4.36 -4.35
C GLY A 78 0.74 -4.06 -5.83
N LEU A 79 0.37 -5.05 -6.65
CA LEU A 79 0.09 -4.84 -8.08
C LEU A 79 -1.09 -3.88 -8.29
N TYR A 80 -2.20 -4.08 -7.59
CA TYR A 80 -3.36 -3.18 -7.69
C TYR A 80 -3.02 -1.74 -7.33
N LEU A 81 -2.26 -1.53 -6.26
CA LEU A 81 -1.86 -0.19 -5.80
C LEU A 81 -0.88 0.47 -6.77
N TYR A 82 0.08 -0.27 -7.34
CA TYR A 82 0.91 0.28 -8.40
C TYR A 82 0.08 0.67 -9.63
N SER A 83 -0.84 -0.18 -10.08
CA SER A 83 -1.74 0.17 -11.18
C SER A 83 -2.57 1.42 -10.88
N ALA A 84 -3.05 1.59 -9.64
CA ALA A 84 -3.73 2.81 -9.23
C ALA A 84 -2.81 4.04 -9.29
N ALA A 85 -1.57 3.93 -8.80
CA ALA A 85 -0.59 5.01 -8.87
C ALA A 85 -0.26 5.41 -10.33
N GLU A 86 -0.13 4.43 -11.23
CA GLU A 86 0.17 4.67 -12.65
C GLU A 86 -0.92 5.49 -13.36
N THR A 87 -2.18 5.41 -12.91
CA THR A 87 -3.25 6.28 -13.44
C THR A 87 -3.00 7.78 -13.19
N LEU A 88 -2.11 8.12 -12.26
CA LEU A 88 -1.73 9.49 -11.95
C LEU A 88 -0.55 10.00 -12.80
N GLY A 89 -0.03 9.19 -13.72
CA GLY A 89 1.01 9.56 -14.69
C GLY A 89 2.44 9.26 -14.26
N VAL A 90 2.63 8.34 -13.31
CA VAL A 90 3.96 7.85 -12.88
C VAL A 90 4.19 6.42 -13.37
N ASP A 91 5.45 6.01 -13.46
CA ASP A 91 5.83 4.66 -13.87
C ASP A 91 6.19 3.79 -12.65
N ARG A 92 5.71 2.55 -12.61
CA ARG A 92 6.01 1.62 -11.50
C ARG A 92 7.49 1.33 -11.32
N SER A 93 8.27 1.23 -12.41
CA SER A 93 9.70 0.91 -12.33
C SER A 93 10.46 2.04 -11.62
N ASP A 94 10.12 3.29 -11.92
CA ASP A 94 10.66 4.47 -11.23
C ASP A 94 10.31 4.47 -9.74
N LEU A 95 9.05 4.17 -9.39
CA LEU A 95 8.62 4.08 -7.99
C LEU A 95 9.36 2.96 -7.24
N THR A 96 9.55 1.81 -7.88
CA THR A 96 10.27 0.67 -7.30
C THR A 96 11.75 1.02 -7.09
N GLN A 97 12.37 1.73 -8.04
CA GLN A 97 13.75 2.20 -7.88
C GLN A 97 13.88 3.18 -6.72
N ARG A 98 12.90 4.06 -6.50
CA ARG A 98 12.87 4.99 -5.35
C ARG A 98 12.74 4.26 -4.02
N LEU A 99 11.93 3.20 -3.96
CA LEU A 99 11.88 2.30 -2.81
C LEU A 99 13.26 1.70 -2.51
N ILE A 100 13.91 1.10 -3.52
CA ILE A 100 15.22 0.46 -3.38
C ILE A 100 16.30 1.47 -2.95
N ASN A 101 16.25 2.69 -3.48
CA ASN A 101 17.18 3.76 -3.14
C ASN A 101 16.85 4.45 -1.80
N GLY A 102 15.76 4.07 -1.12
CA GLY A 102 15.32 4.67 0.15
C GLY A 102 14.78 6.10 0.03
N THR A 103 14.45 6.57 -1.16
CA THR A 103 13.88 7.91 -1.39
C THR A 103 12.36 7.96 -1.27
N GLN A 104 11.70 6.80 -1.23
CA GLN A 104 10.32 6.62 -0.81
C GLN A 104 10.22 5.61 0.32
N LYS A 105 9.24 5.81 1.21
CA LYS A 105 9.05 5.00 2.41
C LYS A 105 8.12 3.81 2.17
N TYR A 106 8.05 2.95 3.16
CA TYR A 106 7.05 1.91 3.36
C TYR A 106 6.65 1.94 4.84
N SER A 107 5.63 1.16 5.22
CA SER A 107 5.15 1.10 6.60
C SER A 107 6.27 0.71 7.56
N SER A 108 6.42 1.47 8.64
CA SER A 108 7.53 1.30 9.58
C SER A 108 7.53 -0.07 10.26
N ILE A 109 6.37 -0.73 10.37
CA ILE A 109 6.21 -2.02 11.05
C ILE A 109 7.05 -3.14 10.44
N PHE A 110 7.38 -3.04 9.14
CA PHE A 110 8.17 -4.06 8.46
C PHE A 110 9.68 -3.94 8.67
N ASN A 111 10.13 -3.01 9.52
CA ASN A 111 11.52 -2.95 10.00
C ASN A 111 11.76 -3.83 11.24
N TYR A 112 10.73 -4.45 11.81
CA TYR A 112 10.83 -5.27 13.01
C TYR A 112 11.03 -6.76 12.64
N PRO A 113 11.94 -7.48 13.33
CA PRO A 113 12.20 -8.87 13.02
C PRO A 113 11.10 -9.80 13.57
N THR A 114 10.78 -10.84 12.83
CA THR A 114 10.01 -12.00 13.32
C THR A 114 11.00 -13.05 13.87
N LEU A 115 11.04 -13.21 15.19
CA LEU A 115 11.94 -14.08 15.94
C LEU A 115 11.33 -15.46 16.22
N THR A 116 10.01 -15.57 16.28
CA THR A 116 9.27 -16.82 16.49
C THR A 116 8.08 -16.94 15.53
N PHE A 117 7.53 -18.16 15.35
CA PHE A 117 6.32 -18.33 14.54
C PHE A 117 5.10 -17.62 15.16
N ALA A 118 5.10 -17.35 16.46
CA ALA A 118 4.04 -16.57 17.10
C ALA A 118 3.92 -15.17 16.48
N ASP A 119 5.04 -14.60 16.03
CA ASP A 119 5.08 -13.27 15.42
C ASP A 119 4.29 -13.20 14.11
N VAL A 120 4.25 -14.29 13.32
CA VAL A 120 3.40 -14.38 12.12
C VAL A 120 1.92 -14.27 12.50
N GLY A 121 1.51 -14.92 13.59
CA GLY A 121 0.14 -14.81 14.10
C GLY A 121 -0.19 -13.41 14.62
N VAL A 122 0.78 -12.74 15.26
CA VAL A 122 0.64 -11.36 15.74
C VAL A 122 0.60 -10.37 14.57
N ILE A 123 1.38 -10.57 13.52
CA ILE A 123 1.30 -9.76 12.29
C ILE A 123 -0.09 -9.90 11.68
N GLY A 124 -0.53 -11.13 11.40
CA GLY A 124 -1.83 -11.40 10.77
C GLY A 124 -3.05 -10.96 11.58
N TRP A 125 -2.87 -10.61 12.86
CA TRP A 125 -3.95 -10.12 13.71
C TRP A 125 -3.82 -8.62 14.04
N LEU A 126 -2.71 -8.20 14.67
CA LEU A 126 -2.55 -6.84 15.16
C LEU A 126 -2.05 -5.88 14.07
N VAL A 127 -1.08 -6.32 13.26
CA VAL A 127 -0.52 -5.46 12.21
C VAL A 127 -1.54 -5.32 11.08
N ASP A 128 -2.08 -6.44 10.60
CA ASP A 128 -3.15 -6.43 9.60
C ASP A 128 -4.42 -5.76 10.13
N GLY A 129 -4.77 -5.98 11.40
CA GLY A 129 -5.92 -5.32 12.02
C GLY A 129 -5.78 -3.78 12.02
N ALA A 130 -4.59 -3.26 12.34
CA ALA A 130 -4.30 -1.84 12.23
C ALA A 130 -4.36 -1.34 10.78
N ALA A 131 -3.87 -2.13 9.81
CA ALA A 131 -3.96 -1.81 8.39
C ALA A 131 -5.41 -1.74 7.90
N ILE A 132 -6.26 -2.69 8.31
CA ILE A 132 -7.68 -2.72 7.97
C ILE A 132 -8.39 -1.47 8.50
N CYS A 133 -8.16 -1.07 9.75
CA CYS A 133 -8.74 0.16 10.31
C CYS A 133 -8.31 1.43 9.55
N ASN A 134 -7.13 1.42 8.91
CA ASN A 134 -6.66 2.55 8.11
C ASN A 134 -7.18 2.52 6.65
N GLN A 135 -7.28 1.32 6.06
CA GLN A 135 -7.75 1.09 4.69
C GLN A 135 -9.25 1.22 4.54
N VAL A 136 -9.98 0.79 5.56
CA VAL A 136 -11.41 1.00 5.73
C VAL A 136 -11.55 1.89 6.96
N PRO A 137 -11.43 3.22 6.82
CA PRO A 137 -11.63 4.13 7.94
C PRO A 137 -13.10 4.00 8.40
N LEU A 138 -13.29 3.23 9.47
CA LEU A 138 -14.56 3.00 10.15
C LEU A 138 -14.93 4.19 11.04
#